data_AF-A0A8C1P080-F1
#
_entry.id   AF-A0A8C1P080-F1
#
_cell.length_a   1.000
_cell.length_b   1.000
_cell.length_c   1.000
_cell.angle_alpha   90.00
_cell.angle_beta   90.00
_cell.angle_gamma   90.00
#
_symmetry.space_group_name_H-M   'P 1'
#
loop_
_entity.id
_entity.type
_entity.pdbx_description
1 polymer ?
#
loop_
_entity_poly.entity_id
_entity_poly.type
_entity_poly.pdbx_seq_one_letter_code
_entity_poly.pdbx_strand_id
1 'polypeptide(L)'
;MQSQGSLSQQNVHTTTLTRSKTEILRVVEILIEKMPSDVVDLLVEVHKHMLALTHAVMDIIMYCTEGSLVKKKGLSECFPPVCRFYMVACCDRSDRIAVGARQGSVALYDVRSGRCQHIHGHKGPITAVSFSPDGRYLATYSNADSHISFWQTGVQTCACFYFHSIYTDIKDP
;
A
#
# COMPACT_ATOMS: atom_id res chain seq x y z
N MET A 1 -1.13 -49.63 3.73
CA MET A 1 -0.20 -48.80 2.94
C MET A 1 -1.00 -47.69 2.27
N GLN A 2 -0.73 -46.42 2.61
CA GLN A 2 -0.79 -45.21 1.77
C GLN A 2 -1.00 -43.96 2.65
N SER A 3 0.02 -43.09 2.71
CA SER A 3 -0.10 -41.61 2.69
C SER A 3 1.25 -40.93 3.01
N GLN A 4 2.19 -40.93 2.05
CA GLN A 4 3.41 -40.10 2.10
C GLN A 4 3.66 -39.41 0.75
N GLY A 5 2.66 -38.67 0.23
CA GLY A 5 2.73 -38.05 -1.11
C GLY A 5 2.57 -36.53 -1.16
N SER A 6 2.09 -35.87 -0.11
CA SER A 6 1.66 -34.46 -0.19
C SER A 6 2.69 -33.42 0.26
N LEU A 7 3.67 -33.80 1.09
CA LEU A 7 4.65 -32.86 1.66
C LEU A 7 5.78 -32.47 0.70
N SER A 8 6.10 -33.28 -0.31
CA SER A 8 7.21 -33.03 -1.24
C SER A 8 6.85 -31.99 -2.31
N GLN A 9 5.63 -32.02 -2.86
CA GLN A 9 5.22 -31.07 -3.91
C GLN A 9 5.05 -29.64 -3.38
N GLN A 10 4.47 -29.45 -2.18
CA GLN A 10 4.34 -28.12 -1.58
C GLN A 10 5.70 -27.46 -1.33
N ASN A 11 6.68 -28.23 -0.83
CA ASN A 11 8.04 -27.72 -0.62
C ASN A 11 8.74 -27.30 -1.93
N VAL A 12 8.53 -28.04 -3.02
CA VAL A 12 9.11 -27.69 -4.33
C VAL A 12 8.53 -26.37 -4.85
N HIS A 13 7.21 -26.17 -4.80
CA HIS A 13 6.58 -24.91 -5.23
C HIS A 13 7.05 -23.69 -4.42
N THR A 14 7.18 -23.83 -3.10
CA THR A 14 7.69 -22.76 -2.23
C THR A 14 9.14 -22.39 -2.56
N THR A 15 10.00 -23.37 -2.88
CA THR A 15 11.39 -23.11 -3.26
C THR A 15 11.52 -22.44 -4.64
N THR A 16 10.69 -22.83 -5.62
CA THR A 16 10.67 -22.20 -6.94
C THR A 16 10.20 -20.75 -6.85
N LEU A 17 9.08 -20.50 -6.16
CA LEU A 17 8.56 -19.14 -5.99
C LEU A 17 9.56 -18.23 -5.26
N THR A 18 10.27 -18.76 -4.26
CA THR A 18 11.31 -18.02 -3.54
C THR A 18 12.47 -17.62 -4.45
N ARG A 19 12.90 -18.50 -5.36
CA ARG A 19 13.96 -18.20 -6.33
C ARG A 19 13.52 -17.19 -7.41
N SER A 20 12.21 -17.10 -7.68
CA SER A 20 11.66 -16.21 -8.70
C SER A 20 11.33 -14.79 -8.22
N LYS A 21 11.43 -14.49 -6.92
CA LYS A 21 11.06 -13.18 -6.33
C LYS A 21 11.68 -11.99 -7.06
N THR A 22 12.97 -12.08 -7.41
CA THR A 22 13.68 -11.01 -8.13
C THR A 22 13.13 -10.77 -9.53
N GLU A 23 12.81 -11.82 -10.28
CA GLU A 23 12.23 -11.67 -11.62
C GLU A 23 10.78 -11.16 -11.55
N ILE A 24 10.02 -11.56 -10.53
CA ILE A 24 8.69 -11.01 -10.28
C ILE A 24 8.77 -9.50 -10.06
N LEU A 25 9.71 -9.03 -9.22
CA LEU A 25 9.90 -7.59 -8.98
C LEU A 25 10.29 -6.84 -10.26
N ARG A 26 11.14 -7.42 -11.12
CA ARG A 26 11.48 -6.82 -12.43
C ARG A 26 10.27 -6.70 -13.34
N VAL A 27 9.40 -7.71 -13.39
CA VAL A 27 8.16 -7.64 -14.18
C VAL A 27 7.25 -6.55 -13.64
N VAL A 28 7.09 -6.44 -12.31
CA VAL A 28 6.29 -5.38 -11.68
C VAL A 28 6.88 -4.00 -11.98
N GLU A 29 8.21 -3.85 -11.95
CA GLU A 29 8.89 -2.61 -12.34
C GLU A 29 8.57 -2.24 -13.80
N ILE A 30 8.68 -3.18 -14.73
CA ILE A 30 8.30 -2.97 -16.14
C ILE A 30 6.83 -2.56 -16.26
N LEU A 31 5.93 -3.17 -15.50
CA LEU A 31 4.51 -2.80 -15.51
C LEU A 31 4.31 -1.36 -15.00
N ILE A 32 4.99 -0.96 -13.94
CA ILE A 32 4.96 0.43 -13.42
C ILE A 32 5.47 1.41 -14.47
N GLU A 33 6.53 1.07 -15.20
CA GLU A 33 7.12 1.95 -16.21
C GLU A 33 6.29 2.04 -17.49
N LYS A 34 5.71 0.92 -17.95
CA LYS A 34 5.01 0.85 -19.23
C LYS A 34 3.52 1.14 -19.11
N MET A 35 2.91 0.83 -17.97
CA MET A 35 1.47 0.88 -17.74
C MET A 35 1.13 1.48 -16.35
N PRO A 36 1.63 2.68 -16.01
CA PRO A 36 1.44 3.24 -14.67
C PRO A 36 -0.03 3.46 -14.30
N SER A 37 -0.88 3.78 -15.28
CA SER A 37 -2.33 3.95 -15.06
C SER A 37 -3.02 2.66 -14.67
N ASP A 38 -2.66 1.54 -15.32
CA ASP A 38 -3.24 0.23 -15.02
C ASP A 38 -2.74 -0.28 -13.67
N VAL A 39 -1.45 -0.04 -13.35
CA VAL A 39 -0.90 -0.43 -12.05
C VAL A 39 -1.57 0.32 -10.90
N VAL A 40 -1.91 1.60 -11.06
CA VAL A 40 -2.64 2.36 -10.03
C VAL A 40 -3.92 1.65 -9.58
N ASP A 41 -4.68 1.08 -10.52
CA ASP A 41 -5.91 0.34 -10.21
C ASP A 41 -5.65 -1.00 -9.49
N LEU A 42 -4.43 -1.53 -9.59
CA LEU A 42 -4.02 -2.80 -9.02
C LEU A 42 -3.17 -2.67 -7.73
N LEU A 43 -2.79 -1.45 -7.34
CA LEU A 43 -1.95 -1.21 -6.16
C LEU A 43 -2.63 -1.65 -4.85
N VAL A 44 -3.94 -1.48 -4.76
CA VAL A 44 -4.75 -1.94 -3.63
C VAL A 44 -6.00 -2.60 -4.18
N GLU A 45 -6.20 -3.85 -3.83
CA GLU A 45 -7.43 -4.55 -4.13
C GLU A 45 -8.24 -4.70 -2.83
N VAL A 46 -9.44 -4.13 -2.81
CA VAL A 46 -10.41 -4.36 -1.74
C VAL A 46 -11.47 -5.28 -2.32
N HIS A 47 -11.42 -6.56 -1.95
CA HIS A 47 -12.34 -7.58 -2.43
C HIS A 47 -13.79 -7.15 -2.22
N LYS A 48 -14.49 -6.81 -3.31
CA LYS A 48 -15.96 -6.71 -3.30
C LYS A 48 -16.65 -8.08 -3.34
N HIS A 49 -15.92 -9.16 -3.64
CA HIS A 49 -16.41 -10.54 -3.61
C HIS A 49 -15.34 -11.50 -3.10
N MET A 50 -15.73 -12.38 -2.17
CA MET A 50 -14.91 -13.31 -1.38
C MET A 50 -14.14 -14.40 -2.19
N LEU A 51 -14.11 -14.33 -3.53
CA LEU A 51 -13.65 -15.44 -4.38
C LEU A 51 -12.48 -15.12 -5.33
N ALA A 52 -11.96 -13.90 -5.36
CA ALA A 52 -10.78 -13.59 -6.17
C ALA A 52 -9.50 -13.69 -5.32
N LEU A 53 -8.62 -14.64 -5.60
CA LEU A 53 -7.26 -14.72 -5.01
C LEU A 53 -6.29 -13.72 -5.67
N THR A 54 -6.81 -12.60 -6.14
CA THR A 54 -6.02 -11.53 -6.73
C THR A 54 -5.36 -10.77 -5.57
N HIS A 55 -4.03 -10.87 -5.54
CA HIS A 55 -3.19 -10.11 -4.63
C HIS A 55 -2.93 -8.75 -5.26
N ALA A 56 -3.05 -7.70 -4.47
CA ALA A 56 -2.71 -6.37 -4.95
C ALA A 56 -1.22 -6.34 -5.35
N VAL A 57 -0.86 -5.49 -6.32
CA VAL A 57 0.54 -5.29 -6.73
C VAL A 57 1.41 -4.96 -5.52
N MET A 58 0.87 -4.21 -4.56
CA MET A 58 1.57 -3.92 -3.31
C MET A 58 1.84 -5.16 -2.47
N ASP A 59 0.89 -6.10 -2.35
CA ASP A 59 1.08 -7.35 -1.61
C ASP A 59 2.17 -8.21 -2.27
N ILE A 60 2.17 -8.26 -3.61
CA ILE A 60 3.19 -8.98 -4.39
C ILE A 60 4.57 -8.37 -4.13
N ILE A 61 4.68 -7.03 -4.17
CA ILE A 61 5.92 -6.32 -3.85
C ILE A 61 6.36 -6.68 -2.44
N MET A 62 5.48 -6.54 -1.44
CA MET A 62 5.81 -6.82 -0.04
C MET A 62 6.23 -8.26 0.21
N TYR A 63 5.63 -9.23 -0.49
CA TYR A 63 6.01 -10.64 -0.42
C TYR A 63 7.37 -10.93 -1.06
N CYS A 64 7.65 -10.29 -2.21
CA CYS A 64 8.88 -10.49 -2.96
C CYS A 64 10.07 -9.74 -2.34
N THR A 65 9.82 -8.58 -1.73
CA THR A 65 10.82 -7.87 -0.93
C THR A 65 11.05 -8.61 0.38
N GLU A 66 12.32 -8.85 0.73
CA GLU A 66 12.64 -9.45 2.03
C GLU A 66 12.23 -8.48 3.15
N GLY A 67 11.31 -8.89 4.03
CA GLY A 67 10.81 -8.02 5.09
C GLY A 67 11.89 -7.49 6.03
N SER A 68 12.99 -8.23 6.24
CA SER A 68 14.18 -7.76 6.97
C SER A 68 14.91 -6.64 6.24
N LEU A 69 14.96 -6.69 4.91
CA LEU A 69 15.61 -5.68 4.08
C LEU A 69 14.77 -4.39 4.07
N VAL A 70 13.44 -4.52 3.92
CA VAL A 70 12.52 -3.37 3.99
C VAL A 70 12.60 -2.69 5.36
N LYS A 71 12.70 -3.45 6.46
CA LYS A 71 12.91 -2.88 7.81
C LYS A 71 14.23 -2.12 7.96
N LYS A 72 15.28 -2.52 7.22
CA LYS A 72 16.62 -1.94 7.36
C LYS A 72 16.80 -0.72 6.46
N LYS A 73 16.27 -0.78 5.24
CA LYS A 73 16.55 0.16 4.15
C LYS A 73 15.33 0.98 3.74
N GLY A 74 14.14 0.62 4.21
CA GLY A 74 12.89 1.17 3.71
C GLY A 74 12.49 0.60 2.35
N LEU A 75 11.20 0.70 2.03
CA LEU A 75 10.68 0.26 0.73
C LEU A 75 11.21 1.14 -0.40
N SER A 76 11.43 2.42 -0.15
CA SER A 76 11.95 3.38 -1.14
C SER A 76 13.31 2.97 -1.70
N GLU A 77 14.17 2.33 -0.91
CA GLU A 77 15.44 1.78 -1.38
C GLU A 77 15.27 0.37 -1.96
N CYS A 78 14.40 -0.46 -1.39
CA CYS A 78 14.21 -1.85 -1.84
C CYS A 78 13.46 -1.96 -3.18
N PHE A 79 12.49 -1.08 -3.42
CA PHE A 79 11.69 -1.04 -4.64
C PHE A 79 11.24 0.40 -4.95
N PRO A 80 12.15 1.27 -5.40
CA PRO A 80 11.86 2.69 -5.68
C PRO A 80 10.68 2.97 -6.63
N PRO A 81 10.42 2.17 -7.70
CA PRO A 81 9.38 2.48 -8.68
C PRO A 81 7.98 2.69 -8.08
N VAL A 82 7.60 1.91 -7.05
CA VAL A 82 6.27 2.04 -6.42
C VAL A 82 6.10 3.34 -5.64
N CYS A 83 7.20 3.95 -5.18
CA CYS A 83 7.15 5.21 -4.44
C CYS A 83 6.95 6.43 -5.35
N ARG A 84 6.91 6.25 -6.68
CA ARG A 84 6.61 7.31 -7.65
C ARG A 84 5.13 7.69 -7.70
N PHE A 85 4.25 6.83 -7.18
CA PHE A 85 2.83 7.11 -7.13
C PHE A 85 2.51 8.02 -5.93
N TYR A 86 1.86 9.15 -6.15
CA TYR A 86 1.47 10.08 -5.08
C TYR A 86 0.56 9.47 -4.02
N MET A 87 -0.12 8.37 -4.35
CA MET A 87 -0.94 7.60 -3.42
C MET A 87 -0.16 6.60 -2.58
N VAL A 88 1.16 6.48 -2.75
CA VAL A 88 2.05 5.62 -1.97
C VAL A 88 2.95 6.49 -1.09
N ALA A 89 2.95 6.24 0.21
CA ALA A 89 3.83 6.93 1.16
C ALA A 89 4.54 5.91 2.06
N CYS A 90 5.83 6.14 2.32
CA CYS A 90 6.64 5.35 3.25
C CYS A 90 7.00 6.20 4.47
N CYS A 91 7.00 5.59 5.65
CA CYS A 91 7.47 6.20 6.88
C CYS A 91 8.56 5.34 7.51
N ASP A 92 9.81 5.71 7.29
CA ASP A 92 10.97 4.96 7.77
C ASP A 92 11.06 4.91 9.30
N ARG A 93 10.53 5.94 9.98
CA ARG A 93 10.50 5.98 11.46
C ARG A 93 9.58 4.94 12.07
N SER A 94 8.44 4.66 11.42
CA SER A 94 7.41 3.77 11.95
C SER A 94 7.33 2.43 11.23
N ASP A 95 8.19 2.20 10.23
CA ASP A 95 8.14 1.02 9.34
C ASP A 95 6.71 0.81 8.79
N ARG A 96 6.10 1.91 8.33
CA ARG A 96 4.75 1.94 7.78
C ARG A 96 4.78 2.31 6.32
N ILE A 97 3.88 1.68 5.56
CA ILE A 97 3.59 2.07 4.19
C ILE A 97 2.09 2.31 4.09
N ALA A 98 1.70 3.41 3.48
CA ALA A 98 0.31 3.72 3.20
C ALA A 98 0.10 3.76 1.69
N VAL A 99 -0.94 3.10 1.22
CA VAL A 99 -1.31 3.06 -0.20
C VAL A 99 -2.78 3.41 -0.35
N GLY A 100 -3.06 4.47 -1.09
CA GLY A 100 -4.41 4.91 -1.42
C GLY A 100 -5.05 4.02 -2.49
N ALA A 101 -6.35 3.78 -2.37
CA ALA A 101 -7.14 3.00 -3.30
C ALA A 101 -8.14 3.88 -4.07
N ARG A 102 -8.60 3.37 -5.22
CA ARG A 102 -9.60 4.06 -6.06
C ARG A 102 -10.98 4.17 -5.40
N GLN A 103 -11.28 3.31 -4.43
CA GLN A 103 -12.54 3.32 -3.70
C GLN A 103 -12.48 4.17 -2.42
N GLY A 104 -11.46 5.03 -2.28
CA GLY A 104 -11.33 5.96 -1.15
C GLY A 104 -10.90 5.33 0.18
N SER A 105 -10.46 4.08 0.12
CA SER A 105 -9.77 3.43 1.23
C SER A 105 -8.26 3.62 1.14
N VAL A 106 -7.58 3.44 2.27
CA VAL A 106 -6.13 3.43 2.38
C VAL A 106 -5.72 2.11 3.01
N ALA A 107 -4.85 1.37 2.34
CA ALA A 107 -4.18 0.20 2.89
C ALA A 107 -2.94 0.65 3.68
N LEU A 108 -2.93 0.41 4.98
CA LEU A 108 -1.84 0.73 5.89
C LEU A 108 -1.11 -0.56 6.29
N TYR A 109 0.12 -0.70 5.81
CA TYR A 109 0.99 -1.84 6.05
C TYR A 109 1.92 -1.55 7.24
N ASP A 110 1.89 -2.43 8.23
CA ASP A 110 2.90 -2.55 9.28
C ASP A 110 3.96 -3.57 8.84
N VAL A 111 5.13 -3.08 8.42
CA VAL A 111 6.23 -3.94 7.94
C VAL A 111 6.81 -4.78 9.10
N ARG A 112 6.72 -4.31 10.36
CA ARG A 112 7.21 -5.06 11.51
C ARG A 112 6.36 -6.29 11.77
N SER A 113 5.05 -6.11 11.83
CA SER A 113 4.10 -7.18 12.15
C SER A 113 3.60 -7.95 10.93
N GLY A 114 3.86 -7.46 9.71
CA GLY A 114 3.31 -8.00 8.46
C GLY A 114 1.80 -7.85 8.36
N ARG A 115 1.21 -6.89 9.08
CA ARG A 115 -0.26 -6.68 9.09
C ARG A 115 -0.63 -5.57 8.13
N CYS A 116 -1.75 -5.74 7.44
CA CYS A 116 -2.38 -4.69 6.64
C CYS A 116 -3.72 -4.31 7.29
N GLN A 117 -4.00 -3.01 7.36
CA GLN A 117 -5.28 -2.47 7.81
C GLN A 117 -5.86 -1.58 6.72
N HIS A 118 -7.17 -1.68 6.47
CA HIS A 118 -7.86 -0.79 5.55
C HIS A 118 -8.63 0.27 6.33
N ILE A 119 -8.39 1.54 5.98
CA ILE A 119 -9.06 2.68 6.59
C ILE A 119 -9.86 3.38 5.50
N HIS A 120 -11.16 3.56 5.70
CA HIS A 120 -12.02 4.26 4.74
C HIS A 120 -12.10 5.74 5.11
N GLY A 121 -11.63 6.61 4.21
CA GLY A 121 -11.45 8.02 4.48
C GLY A 121 -12.17 8.98 3.56
N HIS A 122 -12.47 8.49 2.36
CA HIS A 122 -13.00 9.25 1.24
C HIS A 122 -13.99 8.36 0.49
N LYS A 123 -14.97 8.97 -0.16
CA LYS A 123 -15.93 8.33 -1.08
C LYS A 123 -15.31 8.15 -2.46
N GLY A 124 -14.43 9.07 -2.87
CA GLY A 124 -13.73 9.05 -4.13
C GLY A 124 -12.28 8.51 -4.06
N PRO A 125 -11.60 8.40 -5.22
CA PRO A 125 -10.23 7.90 -5.29
C PRO A 125 -9.27 8.70 -4.42
N ILE A 126 -8.37 8.01 -3.72
CA ILE A 126 -7.25 8.65 -3.04
C ILE A 126 -6.23 9.07 -4.09
N THR A 127 -5.97 10.37 -4.19
CA THR A 127 -5.03 10.94 -5.17
C THR A 127 -3.70 11.33 -4.57
N ALA A 128 -3.63 11.52 -3.24
CA ALA A 128 -2.38 11.75 -2.53
C ALA A 128 -2.40 11.20 -1.10
N VAL A 129 -1.26 10.71 -0.64
CA VAL A 129 -1.03 10.22 0.72
C VAL A 129 0.32 10.72 1.21
N SER A 130 0.42 11.13 2.48
CA SER A 130 1.69 11.51 3.09
C SER A 130 1.71 11.28 4.60
N PHE A 131 2.82 10.75 5.11
CA PHE A 131 3.07 10.68 6.54
C PHE A 131 3.70 11.97 7.05
N SER A 132 3.41 12.32 8.30
CA SER A 132 4.20 13.33 8.99
C SER A 132 5.65 12.85 9.18
N PRO A 133 6.66 13.76 9.21
CA PRO A 133 8.05 13.37 9.42
C PRO A 133 8.30 12.65 10.77
N ASP A 134 7.47 12.94 11.77
CA ASP A 134 7.51 12.28 13.07
C ASP A 134 6.76 10.93 13.11
N GLY A 135 6.10 10.55 12.01
CA GLY A 135 5.38 9.30 11.83
C GLY A 135 4.08 9.17 12.64
N ARG A 136 3.61 10.25 13.29
CA ARG A 136 2.41 10.26 14.16
C ARG A 136 1.11 10.53 13.42
N TYR A 137 1.19 11.06 12.20
CA TYR A 137 0.04 11.43 11.41
C TYR A 137 0.16 10.92 9.97
N LEU A 138 -1.00 10.69 9.37
CA LEU A 138 -1.17 10.40 7.95
C LEU A 138 -2.19 11.38 7.39
N ALA A 139 -1.87 12.01 6.27
CA ALA A 139 -2.78 12.85 5.51
C ALA A 139 -3.17 12.15 4.22
N THR A 140 -4.45 12.15 3.88
CA THR A 140 -4.97 11.60 2.63
C THR A 140 -5.88 12.61 1.93
N TYR A 141 -5.77 12.69 0.62
CA TYR A 141 -6.55 13.62 -0.21
C TYR A 141 -7.33 12.86 -1.28
N SER A 142 -8.57 13.29 -1.51
CA SER A 142 -9.34 12.89 -2.68
C SER A 142 -9.76 14.12 -3.46
N ASN A 143 -9.42 14.13 -4.75
CA ASN A 143 -9.86 15.20 -5.65
C ASN A 143 -11.38 15.22 -5.84
N ALA A 144 -12.03 14.05 -5.81
CA ALA A 144 -13.48 13.96 -5.98
C ALA A 144 -14.24 14.47 -4.75
N ASP A 145 -13.70 14.25 -3.55
CA ASP A 145 -14.33 14.70 -2.29
C ASP A 145 -13.92 16.13 -1.92
N SER A 146 -12.87 16.68 -2.56
CA SER A 146 -12.39 18.04 -2.37
C SER A 146 -11.97 18.39 -0.94
N HIS A 147 -11.50 17.40 -0.16
CA HIS A 147 -10.97 17.63 1.19
C HIS A 147 -9.79 16.72 1.52
N ILE A 148 -9.04 17.12 2.55
CA ILE A 148 -7.97 16.33 3.16
C ILE A 148 -8.49 15.72 4.45
N SER A 149 -8.23 14.43 4.65
CA SER A 149 -8.50 13.70 5.88
C SER A 149 -7.18 13.43 6.60
N PHE A 150 -7.14 13.71 7.90
CA PHE A 150 -5.98 13.44 8.75
C PHE A 150 -6.26 12.26 9.67
N TRP A 151 -5.23 11.47 9.97
CA TRP A 151 -5.32 10.29 10.84
C TRP A 151 -4.15 10.28 11.80
N GLN A 152 -4.42 10.00 13.07
CA GLN A 152 -3.36 9.67 14.02
C GLN A 152 -2.96 8.21 13.82
N THR A 153 -1.65 7.93 13.78
CA THR A 153 -1.09 6.60 13.46
C THR A 153 -0.69 5.79 14.71
N GLY A 154 -1.29 6.10 15.86
CA GLY A 154 -1.10 5.40 17.13
C GLY A 154 -2.14 4.29 17.35
N VAL A 155 -1.71 3.21 18.01
CA VAL A 155 -2.48 2.00 18.37
C VAL A 155 -4.00 2.16 18.24
N GLN A 156 -4.55 1.52 17.21
CA GLN A 156 -5.97 1.19 17.02
C GLN A 156 -7.00 2.31 16.83
N THR A 157 -6.64 3.58 16.70
CA THR A 157 -7.65 4.62 16.36
C THR A 157 -7.17 5.62 15.33
N CYS A 158 -7.85 5.61 14.20
CA CYS A 158 -7.69 6.55 13.10
C CYS A 158 -8.85 7.57 13.21
N ALA A 159 -8.61 8.70 13.89
CA ALA A 159 -9.59 9.78 13.99
C ALA A 159 -9.44 10.73 12.80
N CYS A 160 -10.51 10.90 12.01
CA CYS A 160 -10.58 11.80 10.86
C CYS A 160 -10.86 13.24 11.31
N PHE A 161 -10.03 14.19 10.90
CA PHE A 161 -10.35 15.62 10.96
C PHE A 161 -10.54 16.16 9.55
N TYR A 162 -11.71 16.76 9.28
CA TYR A 162 -12.01 17.42 8.03
C TYR A 162 -11.47 18.85 8.07
N PHE A 163 -10.53 19.19 7.20
CA PHE A 163 -10.28 20.59 6.88
C PHE A 163 -11.13 20.95 5.67
N HIS A 164 -12.19 21.72 5.91
CA HIS A 164 -12.92 22.35 4.81
C HIS A 164 -11.98 23.36 4.14
N SER A 165 -11.99 23.32 2.81
CA SER A 165 -11.12 24.07 1.89
C SER A 165 -10.85 25.52 2.34
N ILE A 166 -9.57 25.87 2.50
CA ILE A 166 -9.05 27.25 2.63
C ILE A 166 -9.10 28.04 1.29
N TYR A 167 -10.02 27.69 0.38
CA TYR A 167 -10.14 28.35 -0.92
C TYR A 167 -11.49 29.04 -1.19
N THR A 168 -12.43 29.05 -0.23
CA THR A 168 -13.70 29.78 -0.39
C THR A 168 -13.86 31.03 0.48
N ASP A 169 -12.92 31.32 1.39
CA ASP A 169 -12.96 32.53 2.25
C ASP A 169 -11.95 33.62 1.84
N ILE A 170 -11.51 33.64 0.57
CA ILE A 170 -11.05 34.88 -0.06
C ILE A 170 -12.21 35.42 -0.91
N LYS A 171 -13.32 35.67 -0.25
CA LYS A 171 -14.13 36.83 -0.58
C LYS A 171 -13.87 37.85 0.52
N ASP A 172 -13.27 38.96 0.11
CA ASP A 172 -13.66 40.33 0.50
C ASP A 172 -12.42 41.25 0.49
N PRO A 173 -12.56 42.52 0.11
CA PRO A 173 -13.78 43.35 0.21
C PRO A 173 -14.45 43.73 -1.11
#